data_AF-C0E6N6-F1
#
_entry.id   AF-C0E6N6-F1
#
_cell.length_a   1.000
_cell.length_b   1.000
_cell.length_c   1.000
_cell.angle_alpha   90.00
_cell.angle_beta   90.00
_cell.angle_gamma   90.00
#
_symmetry.space_group_name_H-M   'P 1'
#
loop_
_entity.id
_entity.type
_entity.pdbx_description
1 polymer ?
#
loop_
_entity_poly.entity_id
_entity_poly.type
_entity_poly.pdbx_seq_one_letter_code
_entity_poly.pdbx_strand_id
1 'polypeptide(L)'
;MAQSQQETHPVLDIFGVEVAETPSKNKSQRTQGGETRSDVIFSSYQSGNSDVFPNILALHVPEGATIADVTYGKGVFWRNINLDNYTLLATDLATGVDCRDLPYDDASLDAVVLDPPYMEGLLRANKTSSAGTGTHAGFRDYYSNGTESTLPGDNGTPPSKWHAAVTDLYFRAGREAWRVLKDNGVLIVKCQDEVSANKQWLTHVEIINEYANYGFYAKDLFVVTRTNKAGISRVKKQVHARKNHSYFLVFIKPRPKRRH
;
A
#
# COMPACT_ATOMS: atom_id res chain seq x y z
N MET A 1 55.34 29.42 -33.66
CA MET A 1 54.42 28.59 -34.45
C MET A 1 54.51 27.17 -33.94
N ALA A 2 53.40 26.64 -33.42
CA ALA A 2 52.94 25.24 -33.48
C ALA A 2 51.74 25.13 -32.53
N GLN A 3 50.53 25.18 -33.10
CA GLN A 3 49.28 24.88 -32.40
C GLN A 3 49.23 23.37 -32.15
N SER A 4 49.02 22.94 -30.91
CA SER A 4 48.64 21.54 -30.64
C SER A 4 47.15 21.40 -30.99
N GLN A 5 46.86 20.61 -32.03
CA GLN A 5 45.48 20.24 -32.36
C GLN A 5 44.95 19.30 -31.27
N GLN A 6 43.81 19.66 -30.70
CA GLN A 6 43.05 18.79 -29.79
C GLN A 6 42.22 17.85 -30.66
N GLU A 7 42.58 16.57 -30.71
CA GLU A 7 41.80 15.55 -31.39
C GLU A 7 40.45 15.39 -30.67
N THR A 8 39.36 15.51 -31.43
CA THR A 8 38.00 15.26 -30.94
C THR A 8 37.62 13.83 -31.30
N HIS A 9 37.34 13.00 -30.30
CA HIS A 9 36.84 11.65 -30.51
C HIS A 9 35.30 11.66 -30.56
N PRO A 10 34.67 10.98 -31.52
CA PRO A 10 33.21 10.93 -31.62
C PRO A 10 32.60 10.15 -30.47
N VAL A 11 31.45 10.63 -29.98
CA VAL A 11 30.65 9.95 -28.95
C VAL A 11 29.77 8.91 -29.65
N LEU A 12 30.02 7.64 -29.33
CA LEU A 12 29.26 6.50 -29.86
C LEU A 12 28.20 6.05 -28.85
N ASP A 13 27.04 5.61 -29.33
CA ASP A 13 26.02 4.98 -28.48
C ASP A 13 26.37 3.53 -28.13
N ILE A 14 25.52 2.85 -27.35
CA ILE A 14 25.75 1.47 -26.89
C ILE A 14 25.78 0.43 -28.03
N PHE A 15 25.47 0.85 -29.26
CA PHE A 15 25.48 0.03 -30.48
C PHE A 15 26.51 0.52 -31.52
N GLY A 16 27.37 1.49 -31.18
CA GLY A 16 28.47 1.94 -32.02
C GLY A 16 28.09 2.87 -33.17
N VAL A 17 26.95 3.57 -33.09
CA VAL A 17 26.52 4.54 -34.11
C VAL A 17 26.94 5.96 -33.71
N GLU A 18 27.50 6.70 -34.66
CA GLU A 18 27.94 8.09 -34.48
C GLU A 18 26.73 9.04 -34.45
N VAL A 19 26.58 9.79 -33.34
CA VAL A 19 25.43 10.70 -33.14
C VAL A 19 25.91 12.14 -33.28
N ALA A 20 25.34 12.88 -34.24
CA ALA A 20 25.66 14.29 -34.44
C ALA A 20 25.09 15.15 -33.29
N GLU A 21 25.96 15.78 -32.51
CA GLU A 21 25.55 16.78 -31.51
C GLU A 21 25.03 18.05 -32.20
N THR A 22 23.75 18.38 -32.00
CA THR A 22 23.19 19.67 -32.40
C THR A 22 23.27 20.65 -31.21
N PRO A 23 23.80 21.87 -31.37
CA PRO A 23 23.92 22.81 -30.26
C PRO A 23 22.53 23.28 -29.80
N SER A 24 22.18 22.90 -28.57
CA SER A 24 20.94 23.31 -27.90
C SER A 24 20.95 24.82 -27.61
N LYS A 25 19.98 25.55 -28.15
CA LYS A 25 19.69 26.95 -27.81
C LYS A 25 19.52 27.12 -26.29
N ASN A 26 20.16 28.15 -25.73
CA ASN A 26 20.13 28.53 -24.31
C ASN A 26 18.71 28.46 -23.72
N LYS A 27 18.42 27.39 -22.99
CA LYS A 27 17.29 27.33 -22.06
C LYS A 27 17.76 27.98 -20.77
N SER A 28 17.02 28.98 -20.27
CA SER A 28 17.23 29.48 -18.90
C SER A 28 17.28 28.28 -17.96
N GLN A 29 18.43 28.04 -17.33
CA GLN A 29 18.60 26.90 -16.44
C GLN A 29 17.52 26.98 -15.36
N ARG A 30 16.79 25.88 -15.18
CA ARG A 30 15.82 25.75 -14.10
C ARG A 30 16.57 25.90 -12.79
N THR A 31 16.44 27.03 -12.11
CA THR A 31 16.97 27.21 -10.76
C THR A 31 16.27 26.22 -9.85
N GLN A 32 17.03 25.30 -9.26
CA GLN A 32 16.49 24.35 -8.30
C GLN A 32 16.13 25.12 -7.02
N GLY A 33 14.85 25.23 -6.72
CA GLY A 33 14.37 25.77 -5.44
C GLY A 33 14.48 24.73 -4.31
N GLY A 34 14.36 25.20 -3.06
CA GLY A 34 14.36 24.36 -1.86
C GLY A 34 15.55 24.62 -0.93
N GLU A 35 15.42 24.18 0.32
CA GLU A 35 16.48 24.20 1.32
C GLU A 35 17.14 22.82 1.41
N THR A 36 18.46 22.77 1.57
CA THR A 36 19.17 21.52 1.84
C THR A 36 18.77 21.01 3.23
N ARG A 37 18.22 19.80 3.27
CA ARG A 37 17.73 19.14 4.49
C ARG A 37 18.13 17.68 4.50
N SER A 38 18.54 17.17 5.66
CA SER A 38 18.88 15.75 5.87
C SER A 38 17.75 14.97 6.54
N ASP A 39 16.76 15.68 7.09
CA ASP A 39 15.52 15.18 7.68
C ASP A 39 14.48 14.88 6.59
N VAL A 40 14.80 13.93 5.72
CA VAL A 40 13.89 13.48 4.65
C VAL A 40 13.17 12.18 5.04
N ILE A 41 11.96 12.04 4.54
CA ILE A 41 11.17 10.80 4.68
C ILE A 41 11.63 9.81 3.60
N PHE A 42 11.95 8.59 4.01
CA PHE A 42 12.42 7.52 3.14
C PHE A 42 11.29 6.52 2.84
N SER A 43 11.44 5.73 1.78
CA SER A 43 10.45 4.72 1.39
C SER A 43 10.60 3.38 2.13
N SER A 44 11.59 3.22 3.01
CA SER A 44 11.82 1.96 3.73
C SER A 44 12.35 2.19 5.14
N TYR A 45 11.83 1.40 6.08
CA TYR A 45 12.14 1.50 7.50
C TYR A 45 12.25 0.12 8.14
N GLN A 46 13.21 -0.03 9.05
CA GLN A 46 13.21 -1.12 10.02
C GLN A 46 12.61 -0.60 11.33
N SER A 47 11.28 -0.68 11.48
CA SER A 47 10.55 -0.05 12.58
C SER A 47 9.17 -0.71 12.83
N GLY A 48 8.38 -0.14 13.75
CA GLY A 48 6.97 -0.46 13.93
C GLY A 48 6.06 0.34 12.99
N ASN A 49 4.86 -0.19 12.70
CA ASN A 49 3.89 0.50 11.85
C ASN A 49 3.47 1.86 12.41
N SER A 50 3.30 1.97 13.74
CA SER A 50 2.95 3.23 14.42
C SER A 50 4.00 4.33 14.28
N ASP A 51 5.25 3.98 13.97
CA ASP A 51 6.35 4.93 13.86
C ASP A 51 6.53 5.39 12.40
N VAL A 52 6.09 4.58 11.44
CA VAL A 52 6.17 4.90 10.01
C VAL A 52 4.92 5.61 9.52
N PHE A 53 3.74 5.23 10.02
CA PHE A 53 2.47 5.79 9.57
C PHE A 53 2.35 7.33 9.67
N PRO A 54 2.88 8.01 10.72
CA PRO A 54 2.92 9.47 10.77
C PRO A 54 3.64 10.12 9.58
N ASN A 55 4.73 9.51 9.08
CA ASN A 55 5.46 10.01 7.92
C ASN A 55 4.62 9.94 6.64
N ILE A 56 3.78 8.90 6.51
CA ILE A 56 2.88 8.72 5.38
C ILE A 56 1.81 9.81 5.38
N LEU A 57 1.17 10.06 6.54
CA LEU A 57 0.20 11.15 6.68
C LEU A 57 0.84 12.50 6.36
N ALA A 58 2.01 12.80 6.95
CA ALA A 58 2.69 14.07 6.75
C ALA A 58 2.98 14.40 5.28
N LEU A 59 3.24 13.39 4.44
CA LEU A 59 3.48 13.60 3.00
C LEU A 59 2.21 13.67 2.15
N HIS A 60 1.16 12.95 2.54
CA HIS A 60 0.07 12.63 1.62
C HIS A 60 -1.30 13.09 2.07
N VAL A 61 -1.50 13.40 3.35
CA VAL A 61 -2.80 13.80 3.90
C VAL A 61 -2.68 15.13 4.62
N PRO A 62 -3.34 16.21 4.16
CA PRO A 62 -3.25 17.52 4.80
C PRO A 62 -3.94 17.53 6.18
N GLU A 63 -3.45 18.38 7.08
CA GLU A 63 -4.15 18.66 8.34
C GLU A 63 -5.56 19.23 8.07
N GLY A 64 -6.50 18.90 8.95
CA GLY A 64 -7.93 19.18 8.81
C GLY A 64 -8.69 18.17 7.95
N ALA A 65 -8.01 17.18 7.34
CA ALA A 65 -8.66 16.15 6.53
C ALA A 65 -9.65 15.30 7.35
N THR A 66 -10.74 14.90 6.68
CA THR A 66 -11.64 13.84 7.16
C THR A 66 -11.12 12.49 6.66
N ILE A 67 -10.72 11.64 7.60
CA ILE A 67 -10.08 10.35 7.32
C ILE A 67 -10.97 9.23 7.86
N ALA A 68 -11.32 8.24 7.03
CA ALA A 68 -11.89 7.00 7.54
C ALA A 68 -10.83 5.90 7.63
N ASP A 69 -10.58 5.38 8.83
CA ASP A 69 -9.91 4.10 8.99
C ASP A 69 -10.98 3.02 9.04
N VAL A 70 -11.08 2.23 7.98
CA VAL A 70 -12.18 1.28 7.76
C VAL A 70 -11.85 -0.12 8.26
N THR A 71 -10.70 -0.25 8.93
CA THR A 71 -10.17 -1.47 9.55
C THR A 71 -9.42 -1.09 10.82
N TYR A 72 -10.04 -0.22 11.63
CA TYR A 72 -9.36 0.48 12.72
C TYR A 72 -8.74 -0.47 13.76
N GLY A 73 -9.36 -1.63 13.99
CA GLY A 73 -8.93 -2.61 14.98
C GLY A 73 -8.71 -1.99 16.36
N LYS A 74 -7.45 -1.92 16.79
CA LYS A 74 -7.03 -1.34 18.09
C LYS A 74 -6.37 0.04 17.95
N GLY A 75 -6.48 0.69 16.80
CA GLY A 75 -5.90 2.02 16.55
C GLY A 75 -4.37 2.07 16.58
N VAL A 76 -3.68 0.98 16.22
CA VAL A 76 -2.21 0.89 16.35
C VAL A 76 -1.50 1.97 15.54
N PHE A 77 -1.97 2.24 14.32
CA PHE A 77 -1.39 3.27 13.45
C PHE A 77 -1.44 4.67 14.07
N TRP A 78 -2.44 4.93 14.90
CA TRP A 78 -2.79 6.25 15.41
C TRP A 78 -2.08 6.64 16.72
N ARG A 79 -1.29 5.72 17.31
CA ARG A 79 -0.64 5.93 18.63
C ARG A 79 0.30 7.13 18.70
N ASN A 80 0.93 7.47 17.59
CA ASN A 80 1.93 8.56 17.50
C ASN A 80 1.42 9.74 16.65
N ILE A 81 0.09 9.89 16.52
CA ILE A 81 -0.52 10.95 15.73
C ILE A 81 -1.31 11.86 16.67
N ASN A 82 -1.14 13.19 16.50
CA ASN A 82 -2.04 14.14 17.12
C ASN A 82 -3.40 14.09 16.41
N LEU A 83 -4.41 13.53 17.06
CA LEU A 83 -5.73 13.36 16.46
C LEU A 83 -6.47 14.69 16.28
N ASP A 84 -6.10 15.75 17.01
CA ASP A 84 -6.68 17.09 16.82
C ASP A 84 -6.39 17.67 15.43
N ASN A 85 -5.39 17.12 14.73
CA ASN A 85 -5.06 17.54 13.36
C ASN A 85 -6.03 16.97 12.31
N TYR A 86 -6.94 16.04 12.67
CA TYR A 86 -7.79 15.34 11.70
C TYR A 86 -9.19 15.07 12.24
N THR A 87 -10.16 14.91 11.35
CA THR A 87 -11.46 14.31 11.70
C THR A 87 -11.38 12.81 11.39
N LEU A 88 -11.15 11.99 12.43
CA LEU A 88 -11.01 10.53 12.27
C LEU A 88 -12.35 9.81 12.44
N LEU A 89 -12.77 9.10 11.40
CA LEU A 89 -13.87 8.14 11.40
C LEU A 89 -13.30 6.73 11.56
N ALA A 90 -13.24 6.26 12.80
CA ALA A 90 -12.73 4.93 13.13
C ALA A 90 -13.84 3.88 13.03
N THR A 91 -13.76 3.02 12.02
CA THR A 91 -14.73 1.96 11.75
C THR A 91 -14.06 0.61 11.56
N ASP A 92 -14.78 -0.44 11.89
CA ASP A 92 -14.30 -1.81 11.83
C ASP A 92 -15.48 -2.78 11.73
N LEU A 93 -15.25 -3.98 11.20
CA LEU A 93 -16.24 -5.05 11.21
C LEU A 93 -16.68 -5.39 12.65
N ALA A 94 -15.78 -5.27 13.63
CA ALA A 94 -16.09 -5.42 15.06
C ALA A 94 -17.10 -4.38 15.58
N THR A 95 -17.15 -3.21 14.94
CA THR A 95 -18.12 -2.15 15.22
C THR A 95 -19.36 -2.21 14.33
N GLY A 96 -19.46 -3.22 13.46
CA GLY A 96 -20.60 -3.44 12.56
C GLY A 96 -20.50 -2.74 11.20
N VAL A 97 -19.35 -2.20 10.84
CA VAL A 97 -19.12 -1.54 9.56
C VAL A 97 -18.22 -2.40 8.69
N ASP A 98 -18.72 -2.85 7.54
CA ASP A 98 -17.95 -3.62 6.57
C ASP A 98 -17.21 -2.65 5.62
N CYS A 99 -15.89 -2.82 5.46
CA CYS A 99 -15.10 -1.96 4.58
C CYS A 99 -15.45 -2.10 3.09
N ARG A 100 -16.29 -3.08 2.73
CA ARG A 100 -16.83 -3.31 1.39
C ARG A 100 -18.15 -2.60 1.13
N ASP A 101 -18.80 -2.06 2.17
CA ASP A 101 -20.09 -1.35 2.11
C ASP A 101 -20.12 -0.28 3.21
N LEU A 102 -19.50 0.86 2.93
CA LEU A 102 -19.26 1.91 3.90
C LEU A 102 -20.50 2.81 4.05
N PRO A 103 -20.85 3.22 5.29
CA PRO A 103 -22.01 4.08 5.56
C PRO A 103 -21.78 5.57 5.20
N TYR A 104 -20.73 5.87 4.43
CA TYR A 104 -20.36 7.24 4.07
C TYR A 104 -20.88 7.60 2.68
N ASP A 105 -21.20 8.87 2.49
CA ASP A 105 -21.68 9.39 1.21
C ASP A 105 -20.58 9.32 0.13
N ASP A 106 -21.02 9.28 -1.14
CA ASP A 106 -20.14 9.40 -2.29
C ASP A 106 -19.29 10.65 -2.20
N ALA A 107 -17.99 10.52 -2.51
CA ALA A 107 -17.04 11.63 -2.52
C ALA A 107 -17.07 12.54 -1.27
N SER A 108 -17.24 11.95 -0.08
CA SER A 108 -17.31 12.66 1.20
C SER A 108 -15.97 12.71 1.96
N LEU A 109 -15.04 11.79 1.67
CA LEU A 109 -13.81 11.61 2.44
C LEU A 109 -12.57 12.18 1.73
N ASP A 110 -11.65 12.75 2.51
CA ASP A 110 -10.36 13.23 2.03
C ASP A 110 -9.33 12.09 1.98
N ALA A 111 -9.41 11.15 2.93
CA ALA A 111 -8.59 9.96 2.94
C ALA A 111 -9.32 8.72 3.50
N VAL A 112 -8.87 7.55 3.04
CA VAL A 112 -9.29 6.23 3.54
C VAL A 112 -8.05 5.41 3.88
N VAL A 113 -8.05 4.76 5.04
CA VAL A 113 -7.02 3.85 5.51
C VAL A 113 -7.59 2.44 5.57
N LEU A 114 -6.90 1.49 4.92
CA LEU A 114 -7.35 0.12 4.73
C LEU A 114 -6.23 -0.87 5.07
N ASP A 115 -6.39 -1.62 6.16
CA ASP A 115 -5.53 -2.70 6.67
C ASP A 115 -6.34 -3.97 6.99
N PRO A 116 -6.98 -4.61 5.99
CA PRO A 116 -7.74 -5.82 6.22
C PRO A 116 -6.79 -7.01 6.41
N PRO A 117 -7.29 -8.16 6.90
CA PRO A 117 -6.47 -9.35 7.10
C PRO A 117 -5.83 -9.84 5.78
N TYR A 118 -4.51 -9.87 5.73
CA TYR A 118 -3.75 -10.27 4.53
C TYR A 118 -3.31 -11.74 4.50
N MET A 119 -3.63 -12.52 5.52
CA MET A 119 -3.29 -13.94 5.58
C MET A 119 -4.55 -14.79 5.43
N GLU A 120 -4.55 -15.71 4.47
CA GLU A 120 -5.69 -16.61 4.23
C GLU A 120 -6.17 -17.34 5.50
N GLY A 121 -5.26 -17.67 6.43
CA GLY A 121 -5.56 -18.39 7.66
C GLY A 121 -6.45 -17.61 8.63
N LEU A 122 -6.51 -16.28 8.49
CA LEU A 122 -7.37 -15.40 9.29
C LEU A 122 -8.80 -15.34 8.76
N LEU A 123 -8.98 -15.64 7.47
CA LEU A 123 -10.29 -15.59 6.83
C LEU A 123 -11.05 -16.92 7.00
N ARG A 124 -10.37 -18.03 7.34
CA ARG A 124 -11.00 -19.37 7.45
C ARG A 124 -12.01 -19.47 8.59
N ALA A 125 -13.16 -20.07 8.30
CA ALA A 125 -14.26 -20.30 9.26
C ALA A 125 -13.94 -21.32 10.38
N ASN A 126 -13.04 -22.29 10.15
CA ASN A 126 -12.76 -23.35 11.12
C ASN A 126 -11.67 -22.97 12.12
N LYS A 127 -12.09 -22.67 13.37
CA LYS A 127 -11.24 -22.31 14.52
C LYS A 127 -10.26 -23.42 14.95
N THR A 128 -10.49 -24.68 14.55
CA THR A 128 -9.81 -25.86 15.12
C THR A 128 -8.70 -26.47 14.25
N SER A 129 -8.54 -26.07 12.98
CA SER A 129 -7.64 -26.76 12.05
C SER A 129 -6.96 -25.83 11.04
N SER A 130 -6.37 -24.72 11.48
CA SER A 130 -5.52 -23.88 10.63
C SER A 130 -4.51 -23.05 11.45
N ALA A 131 -3.29 -22.94 10.91
CA ALA A 131 -2.09 -22.27 11.44
C ALA A 131 -2.35 -21.31 12.62
N GLY A 132 -2.16 -21.78 13.86
CA GLY A 132 -2.55 -20.96 15.01
C GLY A 132 -2.26 -21.50 16.40
N THR A 133 -1.55 -22.61 16.55
CA THR A 133 -0.99 -22.99 17.86
C THR A 133 0.35 -22.28 18.03
N GLY A 134 0.35 -21.04 18.56
CA GLY A 134 1.57 -20.28 18.88
C GLY A 134 1.52 -18.78 18.56
N THR A 135 2.62 -18.25 18.00
CA THR A 135 2.94 -16.84 17.70
C THR A 135 1.91 -16.06 16.85
N HIS A 136 0.87 -16.73 16.36
CA HIS A 136 -0.24 -16.15 15.59
C HIS A 136 -1.48 -15.82 16.45
N ALA A 137 -1.47 -16.12 17.76
CA ALA A 137 -2.57 -15.76 18.66
C ALA A 137 -2.80 -14.25 18.72
N GLY A 138 -1.76 -13.48 19.04
CA GLY A 138 -1.86 -12.02 19.06
C GLY A 138 -2.21 -11.42 17.69
N PHE A 139 -1.79 -12.05 16.59
CA PHE A 139 -2.13 -11.60 15.24
C PHE A 139 -3.62 -11.80 14.92
N ARG A 140 -4.27 -12.86 15.43
CA ARG A 140 -5.73 -13.01 15.31
C ARG A 140 -6.48 -11.98 16.15
N ASP A 141 -5.98 -11.61 17.32
CA ASP A 141 -6.63 -10.61 18.18
C ASP A 141 -6.70 -9.21 17.55
N TYR A 142 -5.95 -8.96 16.47
CA TYR A 142 -6.02 -7.71 15.70
C TYR A 142 -6.92 -7.78 14.46
N TYR A 143 -7.20 -8.98 13.94
CA TYR A 143 -7.72 -9.16 12.57
C TYR A 143 -8.86 -10.19 12.44
N SER A 144 -9.30 -10.87 13.50
CA SER A 144 -10.24 -12.01 13.38
C SER A 144 -11.53 -11.83 14.18
N ASN A 145 -12.64 -11.59 13.46
CA ASN A 145 -14.00 -11.83 13.96
C ASN A 145 -14.62 -13.16 13.46
N GLY A 146 -13.88 -13.96 12.67
CA GLY A 146 -14.25 -15.34 12.33
C GLY A 146 -15.33 -15.52 11.26
N THR A 147 -15.72 -14.47 10.54
CA THR A 147 -16.78 -14.50 9.50
C THR A 147 -16.30 -14.10 8.09
N GLU A 148 -15.04 -13.71 7.92
CA GLU A 148 -14.60 -12.95 6.73
C GLU A 148 -14.61 -13.73 5.41
N SER A 149 -14.44 -15.07 5.42
CA SER A 149 -14.48 -15.91 4.20
C SER A 149 -15.90 -16.34 3.78
N THR A 150 -16.97 -15.79 4.36
CA THR A 150 -18.34 -16.32 4.14
C THR A 150 -19.18 -15.55 3.13
N LEU A 151 -18.69 -14.44 2.56
CA LEU A 151 -19.48 -13.73 1.55
C LEU A 151 -19.57 -14.54 0.25
N PRO A 152 -20.78 -14.66 -0.35
CA PRO A 152 -20.94 -15.23 -1.68
C PRO A 152 -20.09 -14.47 -2.69
N GLY A 153 -19.53 -15.18 -3.66
CA GLY A 153 -18.93 -14.54 -4.82
C GLY A 153 -20.00 -13.86 -5.68
N ASP A 154 -19.54 -13.02 -6.61
CA ASP A 154 -20.45 -12.29 -7.50
C ASP A 154 -21.32 -13.26 -8.31
N ASN A 155 -22.55 -12.84 -8.62
CA ASN A 155 -23.51 -13.60 -9.44
C ASN A 155 -23.80 -15.03 -8.94
N GLY A 156 -23.79 -15.24 -7.62
CA GLY A 156 -24.10 -16.54 -7.01
C GLY A 156 -22.95 -17.55 -7.11
N THR A 157 -21.73 -17.09 -7.41
CA THR A 157 -20.55 -17.95 -7.38
C THR A 157 -20.15 -18.31 -5.94
N PRO A 158 -19.50 -19.47 -5.73
CA PRO A 158 -19.01 -19.84 -4.41
C PRO A 158 -18.01 -18.80 -3.87
N PRO A 159 -17.92 -18.61 -2.54
CA PRO A 159 -16.92 -17.75 -1.92
C PRO A 159 -15.51 -18.10 -2.39
N SER A 160 -14.71 -17.06 -2.66
CA SER A 160 -13.28 -17.20 -2.91
C SER A 160 -12.60 -17.91 -1.73
N LYS A 161 -11.59 -18.72 -2.02
CA LYS A 161 -10.84 -19.49 -1.01
C LYS A 161 -9.36 -19.17 -1.12
N TRP A 162 -8.63 -19.38 -0.02
CA TRP A 162 -7.16 -19.24 0.02
C TRP A 162 -6.76 -17.78 -0.28
N HIS A 163 -5.70 -17.58 -1.05
CA HIS A 163 -5.28 -16.25 -1.50
C HIS A 163 -6.38 -15.45 -2.20
N ALA A 164 -7.25 -16.10 -2.97
CA ALA A 164 -8.33 -15.40 -3.69
C ALA A 164 -9.34 -14.74 -2.73
N ALA A 165 -9.51 -15.27 -1.52
CA ALA A 165 -10.36 -14.64 -0.51
C ALA A 165 -9.74 -13.34 0.02
N VAL A 166 -8.42 -13.32 0.14
CA VAL A 166 -7.66 -12.13 0.54
C VAL A 166 -7.82 -11.06 -0.53
N THR A 167 -7.53 -11.39 -1.79
CA THR A 167 -7.63 -10.40 -2.88
C THR A 167 -9.06 -9.92 -3.11
N ASP A 168 -10.07 -10.79 -3.03
CA ASP A 168 -11.48 -10.37 -3.13
C ASP A 168 -11.86 -9.31 -2.08
N LEU A 169 -11.44 -9.49 -0.82
CA LEU A 169 -11.65 -8.51 0.23
C LEU A 169 -11.00 -7.16 -0.10
N TYR A 170 -9.71 -7.18 -0.47
CA TYR A 170 -9.00 -5.96 -0.88
C TYR A 170 -9.67 -5.28 -2.08
N PHE A 171 -10.08 -6.05 -3.09
CA PHE A 171 -10.62 -5.50 -4.34
C PHE A 171 -12.00 -4.86 -4.13
N ARG A 172 -12.87 -5.49 -3.35
CA ARG A 172 -14.19 -4.92 -3.00
C ARG A 172 -14.02 -3.69 -2.12
N ALA A 173 -13.19 -3.75 -1.08
CA ALA A 173 -12.93 -2.61 -0.21
C ALA A 173 -12.26 -1.44 -0.96
N GLY A 174 -11.36 -1.73 -1.91
CA GLY A 174 -10.75 -0.71 -2.77
C GLY A 174 -11.73 -0.02 -3.70
N ARG A 175 -12.69 -0.79 -4.25
CA ARG A 175 -13.78 -0.22 -5.05
C ARG A 175 -14.68 0.66 -4.20
N GLU A 176 -14.95 0.25 -2.97
CA GLU A 176 -15.76 1.04 -2.05
C GLU A 176 -15.03 2.31 -1.60
N ALA A 177 -13.73 2.23 -1.33
CA ALA A 177 -12.88 3.39 -1.10
C ALA A 177 -12.92 4.37 -2.28
N TRP A 178 -12.93 3.87 -3.52
CA TRP A 178 -13.10 4.73 -4.70
C TRP A 178 -14.41 5.51 -4.68
N ARG A 179 -15.53 4.90 -4.25
CA ARG A 179 -16.83 5.56 -4.17
C ARG A 179 -16.81 6.74 -3.18
N VAL A 180 -16.35 6.50 -1.96
CA VAL A 180 -16.40 7.48 -0.85
C VAL A 180 -15.32 8.57 -0.94
N LEU A 181 -14.21 8.33 -1.64
CA LEU A 181 -13.14 9.32 -1.77
C LEU A 181 -13.52 10.49 -2.69
N LYS A 182 -13.17 11.71 -2.27
CA LYS A 182 -13.18 12.89 -3.11
C LYS A 182 -12.21 12.77 -4.29
N ASP A 183 -12.38 13.64 -5.27
CA ASP A 183 -11.33 13.93 -6.25
C ASP A 183 -10.04 14.35 -5.54
N ASN A 184 -8.93 13.76 -5.96
CA ASN A 184 -7.61 13.84 -5.34
C ASN A 184 -7.53 13.30 -3.91
N GLY A 185 -8.56 12.57 -3.45
CA GLY A 185 -8.54 11.87 -2.17
C GLY A 185 -7.50 10.75 -2.14
N VAL A 186 -7.04 10.43 -0.93
CA VAL A 186 -5.92 9.51 -0.69
C VAL A 186 -6.41 8.18 -0.14
N LEU A 187 -6.00 7.07 -0.75
CA LEU A 187 -6.20 5.74 -0.21
C LEU A 187 -4.87 5.17 0.26
N ILE A 188 -4.75 4.85 1.54
CA ILE A 188 -3.58 4.22 2.14
C ILE A 188 -3.93 2.75 2.42
N VAL A 189 -3.26 1.82 1.76
CA VAL A 189 -3.48 0.39 1.93
C VAL A 189 -2.30 -0.28 2.60
N LYS A 190 -2.53 -0.90 3.74
CA LYS A 190 -1.58 -1.81 4.37
C LYS A 190 -1.79 -3.22 3.83
N CYS A 191 -0.71 -3.85 3.38
CA CYS A 191 -0.72 -5.26 2.99
C CYS A 191 0.63 -5.94 3.25
N GLN A 192 0.68 -7.24 3.01
CA GLN A 192 1.90 -8.04 2.99
C GLN A 192 1.73 -9.14 1.94
N ASP A 193 2.81 -9.48 1.24
CA ASP A 193 2.82 -10.65 0.37
C ASP A 193 2.63 -11.94 1.16
N GLU A 194 2.11 -12.97 0.53
CA GLU A 194 1.97 -14.27 1.17
C GLU A 194 2.54 -15.42 0.33
N VAL A 195 2.69 -16.56 1.00
CA VAL A 195 2.89 -17.85 0.34
C VAL A 195 1.69 -18.70 0.75
N SER A 196 0.85 -19.05 -0.24
CA SER A 196 -0.34 -19.87 -0.05
C SER A 196 -0.28 -21.04 -1.03
N ALA A 197 -0.63 -22.24 -0.57
CA ALA A 197 -0.61 -23.47 -1.36
C ALA A 197 0.72 -23.71 -2.13
N ASN A 198 1.87 -23.46 -1.48
CA ASN A 198 3.23 -23.55 -2.06
C ASN A 198 3.48 -22.61 -3.27
N LYS A 199 2.67 -21.58 -3.44
CA LYS A 199 2.86 -20.55 -4.46
C LYS A 199 3.15 -19.20 -3.79
N GLN A 200 4.08 -18.45 -4.38
CA GLN A 200 4.33 -17.06 -4.02
C GLN A 200 3.24 -16.17 -4.63
N TRP A 201 2.61 -15.37 -3.78
CA TRP A 201 1.67 -14.33 -4.19
C TRP A 201 2.25 -12.96 -3.88
N LEU A 202 2.27 -12.09 -4.89
CA LEU A 202 2.78 -10.72 -4.78
C LEU A 202 1.57 -9.82 -4.59
N THR A 203 0.90 -9.97 -3.45
CA THR A 203 -0.39 -9.35 -3.15
C THR A 203 -0.36 -7.84 -3.39
N HIS A 204 0.74 -7.17 -3.05
CA HIS A 204 0.89 -5.73 -3.28
C HIS A 204 0.81 -5.36 -4.78
N VAL A 205 1.38 -6.18 -5.68
CA VAL A 205 1.30 -5.99 -7.14
C VAL A 205 -0.13 -6.24 -7.63
N GLU A 206 -0.80 -7.27 -7.12
CA GLU A 206 -2.18 -7.58 -7.47
C GLU A 206 -3.13 -6.42 -7.09
N ILE A 207 -2.95 -5.84 -5.90
CA ILE A 207 -3.69 -4.64 -5.45
C ILE A 207 -3.39 -3.44 -6.36
N ILE A 208 -2.11 -3.17 -6.67
CA ILE A 208 -1.73 -2.03 -7.53
C ILE A 208 -2.39 -2.15 -8.91
N ASN A 209 -2.33 -3.33 -9.52
CA ASN A 209 -2.90 -3.57 -10.84
C ASN A 209 -4.43 -3.44 -10.84
N GLU A 210 -5.11 -4.00 -9.83
CA GLU A 210 -6.56 -3.90 -9.76
C GLU A 210 -7.01 -2.46 -9.49
N TYR A 211 -6.32 -1.73 -8.62
CA TYR A 211 -6.69 -0.36 -8.30
C TYR A 211 -6.43 0.59 -9.48
N ALA A 212 -5.44 0.29 -10.31
CA ALA A 212 -5.24 0.99 -11.58
C ALA A 212 -6.45 0.80 -12.52
N ASN A 213 -7.08 -0.38 -12.54
CA ASN A 213 -8.31 -0.62 -13.30
C ASN A 213 -9.49 0.22 -12.79
N TYR A 214 -9.53 0.52 -11.50
CA TYR A 214 -10.54 1.43 -10.91
C TYR A 214 -10.28 2.91 -11.24
N GLY A 215 -9.04 3.24 -11.62
CA GLY A 215 -8.62 4.59 -11.97
C GLY A 215 -7.70 5.25 -10.94
N PHE A 216 -7.28 4.53 -9.89
CA PHE A 216 -6.31 5.06 -8.93
C PHE A 216 -4.93 5.23 -9.57
N TYR A 217 -4.22 6.27 -9.15
CA TYR A 217 -2.79 6.43 -9.38
C TYR A 217 -2.02 5.95 -8.15
N ALA A 218 -1.17 4.92 -8.30
CA ALA A 218 -0.23 4.49 -7.26
C ALA A 218 0.87 5.55 -7.11
N LYS A 219 0.73 6.42 -6.11
CA LYS A 219 1.57 7.60 -5.91
C LYS A 219 2.87 7.27 -5.17
N ASP A 220 2.81 6.40 -4.16
CA ASP A 220 3.94 6.12 -3.29
C ASP A 220 3.85 4.73 -2.64
N LEU A 221 4.97 4.24 -2.10
CA LEU A 221 5.07 2.95 -1.43
C LEU A 221 6.10 2.99 -0.30
N PHE A 222 5.69 2.52 0.87
CA PHE A 222 6.55 2.37 2.05
C PHE A 222 6.73 0.90 2.42
N VAL A 223 7.97 0.49 2.69
CA VAL A 223 8.32 -0.85 3.18
C VAL A 223 8.64 -0.78 4.66
N VAL A 224 7.88 -1.49 5.48
CA VAL A 224 8.11 -1.60 6.93
C VAL A 224 8.61 -2.99 7.25
N THR A 225 9.91 -3.09 7.56
CA THR A 225 10.57 -4.31 8.02
C THR A 225 10.46 -4.38 9.54
N ARG A 226 9.84 -5.44 10.05
CA ARG A 226 9.72 -5.63 11.50
C ARG A 226 11.11 -5.85 12.12
N THR A 227 11.31 -5.38 13.35
CA THR A 227 12.58 -5.52 14.08
C THR A 227 12.85 -6.95 14.53
N ASN A 228 11.81 -7.77 14.71
CA ASN A 228 11.92 -9.15 15.17
C ASN A 228 11.95 -10.18 14.02
N LYS A 229 12.82 -11.19 14.13
CA LYS A 229 12.82 -12.35 13.22
C LYS A 229 12.15 -13.53 13.91
N ALA A 230 10.89 -13.80 13.56
CA ALA A 230 10.20 -14.98 14.09
C ALA A 230 10.93 -16.27 13.67
N GLY A 231 11.46 -17.00 14.65
CA GLY A 231 12.10 -18.30 14.44
C GLY A 231 11.10 -19.38 14.02
N ILE A 232 11.60 -20.46 13.44
CA ILE A 232 10.79 -21.62 13.04
C ILE A 232 11.31 -22.83 13.81
N SER A 233 10.39 -23.62 14.38
CA SER A 233 10.75 -24.82 15.14
C SER A 233 11.19 -25.99 14.25
N ARG A 234 10.59 -26.15 13.05
CA ARG A 234 10.95 -27.20 12.07
C ARG A 234 10.75 -26.72 10.63
N VAL A 235 11.78 -26.88 9.79
CA VAL A 235 11.73 -26.69 8.33
C VAL A 235 12.37 -27.90 7.67
N LYS A 236 11.66 -28.56 6.75
CA LYS A 236 12.25 -29.65 5.93
C LYS A 236 13.12 -29.08 4.81
N LYS A 237 12.55 -28.18 4.00
CA LYS A 237 13.24 -27.43 2.93
C LYS A 237 12.58 -26.07 2.80
N GLN A 238 13.36 -25.00 2.86
CA GLN A 238 12.87 -23.65 2.59
C GLN A 238 12.97 -23.39 1.09
N VAL A 239 11.82 -23.15 0.44
CA VAL A 239 11.74 -22.85 -1.01
C VAL A 239 11.37 -21.40 -1.31
N HIS A 240 10.84 -20.67 -0.32
CA HIS A 240 10.52 -19.25 -0.43
C HIS A 240 11.14 -18.46 0.74
N ALA A 241 11.46 -17.20 0.50
CA ALA A 241 11.84 -16.27 1.57
C ALA A 241 10.65 -16.02 2.50
N ARG A 242 10.92 -15.98 3.81
CA ARG A 242 9.90 -15.63 4.81
C ARG A 242 9.63 -14.14 4.76
N LYS A 243 8.35 -13.77 4.83
CA LYS A 243 7.92 -12.38 4.87
C LYS A 243 8.24 -11.79 6.23
N ASN A 244 9.11 -10.78 6.22
CA ASN A 244 9.56 -10.03 7.39
C ASN A 244 9.32 -8.52 7.22
N HIS A 245 8.72 -8.12 6.11
CA HIS A 245 8.36 -6.75 5.82
C HIS A 245 6.95 -6.72 5.27
N SER A 246 6.37 -5.54 5.26
CA SER A 246 5.01 -5.32 4.83
C SER A 246 4.94 -3.93 4.19
N TYR A 247 3.89 -3.66 3.43
CA TYR A 247 3.79 -2.46 2.59
C TYR A 247 2.72 -1.51 3.11
N PHE A 248 2.95 -0.21 3.00
CA PHE A 248 1.87 0.77 2.85
C PHE A 248 1.92 1.27 1.41
N LEU A 249 0.85 1.03 0.67
CA LEU A 249 0.63 1.55 -0.67
C LEU A 249 -0.17 2.84 -0.56
N VAL A 250 0.25 3.89 -1.26
CA VAL A 250 -0.45 5.17 -1.28
C VAL A 250 -0.99 5.40 -2.68
N PHE A 251 -2.31 5.54 -2.77
CA PHE A 251 -3.04 5.79 -4.01
C PHE A 251 -3.74 7.14 -3.97
N ILE A 252 -3.88 7.77 -5.14
CA ILE A 252 -4.70 8.98 -5.34
C ILE A 252 -5.84 8.65 -6.28
N LYS A 253 -7.06 9.08 -5.95
CA LYS A 253 -8.20 9.11 -6.89
C LYS A 253 -8.08 10.37 -7.74
N PRO A 254 -7.59 10.33 -8.99
CA PRO A 254 -7.31 11.54 -9.75
C PRO A 254 -8.62 12.24 -10.11
N ARG A 255 -8.64 13.57 -10.08
CA ARG A 255 -9.76 14.34 -10.65
C ARG A 255 -9.97 13.94 -12.13
N PRO A 256 -11.21 13.68 -12.58
CA PRO A 256 -11.50 13.44 -13.99
C PRO A 256 -10.98 14.60 -14.85
N LYS A 257 -10.24 14.29 -15.93
CA LYS A 257 -9.82 15.33 -16.89
C LYS A 257 -11.07 15.98 -17.48
N ARG A 258 -11.24 17.30 -17.33
CA ARG A 258 -12.29 18.04 -18.05
C ARG A 258 -12.08 17.79 -19.54
N ARG A 259 -13.06 17.17 -20.19
CA ARG A 259 -13.14 17.17 -21.65
C ARG A 259 -13.51 18.59 -22.05
N HIS A 260 -12.57 19.30 -22.67
CA HIS A 260 -12.83 20.57 -23.34
C HIS A 260 -13.48 20.30 -24.68
#